data_AF-A0A1I7U7H2-F1
#
_entry.id   AF-A0A1I7U7H2-F1
#
_cell.length_a   1.000
_cell.length_b   1.000
_cell.length_c   1.000
_cell.angle_alpha   90.00
_cell.angle_beta   90.00
_cell.angle_gamma   90.00
#
_symmetry.space_group_name_H-M   'P 1'
#
loop_
_entity.id
_entity.type
_entity.pdbx_description
1 polymer ?
#
loop_
_entity_poly.entity_id
_entity_poly.type
_entity_poly.pdbx_seq_one_letter_code
_entity_poly.pdbx_strand_id
1 'polypeptide(L)'
;MAEDHGEQWKLIKFERTERGKPFLAIPADTKFGLNVSHQGDYVAFASSCSSKVGVDVMRLDTERNHKTADEYINSMAKSASPEELRMMRSQPTEAMKMTMFYRYWCLKEAILKATGVGIVADLNSLDFRVNLQDRYRPGAFVTTTTVLEDGRLQDQWIFEETFVDGKHSAAVCKEKKFPRECVFRQDPEAKIFFSKITFDALLENAEIVNPMPNDAVDVFEDFMKKPRKTF
;
A
#
# COMPACT_ATOMS: atom_id res chain seq x y z
N MET A 1 18.98 -18.98 25.70
CA MET A 1 19.02 -17.54 26.04
C MET A 1 19.03 -16.82 24.72
N ALA A 2 17.86 -16.41 24.21
CA ALA A 2 17.76 -15.72 22.93
C ALA A 2 17.90 -14.23 23.21
N GLU A 3 18.87 -13.60 22.58
CA GLU A 3 19.21 -12.19 22.75
C GLU A 3 18.11 -11.31 22.12
N ASP A 4 17.61 -10.40 22.95
CA ASP A 4 16.65 -9.35 22.64
C ASP A 4 17.35 -8.28 21.80
N HIS A 5 17.40 -8.47 20.48
CA HIS A 5 18.05 -7.53 19.54
C HIS A 5 17.13 -6.38 19.10
N GLY A 6 16.05 -6.10 19.83
CA GLY A 6 15.15 -4.99 19.56
C GLY A 6 15.62 -3.69 20.20
N GLU A 7 15.46 -2.56 19.49
CA GLU A 7 15.60 -1.24 20.10
C GLU A 7 14.46 -0.99 21.09
N GLN A 8 14.76 -0.32 22.21
CA GLN A 8 13.71 0.08 23.16
C GLN A 8 12.73 1.02 22.47
N TRP A 9 11.42 0.78 22.64
CA TRP A 9 10.38 1.50 21.93
C TRP A 9 10.47 3.02 22.07
N LYS A 10 10.80 3.52 23.27
CA LYS A 10 11.01 4.97 23.54
C LYS A 10 12.19 5.61 22.79
N LEU A 11 13.13 4.82 22.26
CA LEU A 11 14.29 5.31 21.51
C LEU A 11 14.00 5.40 20.00
N ILE A 12 12.96 4.71 19.53
CA ILE A 12 12.55 4.71 18.13
C ILE A 12 11.96 6.08 17.79
N LYS A 13 12.53 6.75 16.79
CA LYS A 13 12.03 8.04 16.31
C LYS A 13 11.71 7.98 14.83
N PHE A 14 10.46 8.24 14.49
CA PHE A 14 10.04 8.46 13.11
C PHE A 14 10.08 9.95 12.78
N GLU A 15 10.52 10.27 11.57
CA GLU A 15 10.40 11.59 10.98
C GLU A 15 9.70 11.49 9.63
N ARG A 16 9.49 12.63 8.96
CA ARG A 16 8.85 12.69 7.64
C ARG A 16 9.75 13.43 6.67
N THR A 17 9.82 12.92 5.45
CA THR A 17 10.41 13.63 4.31
C THR A 17 9.66 14.94 4.05
N GLU A 18 10.22 15.82 3.21
CA GLU A 18 9.56 17.08 2.81
C GLU A 18 8.15 16.88 2.25
N ARG A 19 7.89 15.74 1.60
CA ARG A 19 6.58 15.37 1.03
C ARG A 19 5.73 14.50 1.97
N GLY A 20 6.13 14.36 3.23
CA GLY A 20 5.34 13.71 4.27
C GLY A 20 5.52 12.20 4.40
N LYS A 21 6.30 11.53 3.53
CA LYS A 21 6.59 10.10 3.64
C LYS A 21 7.32 9.81 4.97
N PRO A 22 6.81 8.94 5.85
CA PRO A 22 7.48 8.60 7.10
C PRO A 22 8.74 7.77 6.86
N PHE A 23 9.76 7.98 7.68
CA PHE A 23 10.98 7.18 7.71
C PHE A 23 11.51 7.04 9.14
N LEU A 24 12.31 6.02 9.41
CA LEU A 24 12.93 5.82 10.71
C LEU A 24 14.19 6.68 10.81
N ALA A 25 14.19 7.66 11.71
CA ALA A 25 15.31 8.57 11.95
C ALA A 25 16.24 8.05 13.06
N ILE A 26 15.69 7.35 14.05
CA ILE A 26 16.47 6.69 15.11
C ILE A 26 16.00 5.24 15.23
N PRO A 27 16.91 4.24 15.15
CA PRO A 27 18.37 4.39 15.07
C PRO A 27 18.86 5.05 13.78
N ALA A 28 19.95 5.84 13.92
CA ALA A 28 20.64 6.42 12.78
C ALA A 28 21.17 5.30 11.86
N ASP A 29 21.38 5.63 10.58
CA ASP A 29 21.85 4.69 9.55
C ASP A 29 20.93 3.49 9.28
N THR A 30 19.65 3.57 9.68
CA THR A 30 18.63 2.59 9.28
C THR A 30 18.51 2.54 7.76
N LYS A 31 18.70 1.35 7.18
CA LYS A 31 18.70 1.13 5.72
C LYS A 31 17.41 0.57 5.15
N PHE A 32 16.42 0.24 5.98
CA PHE A 32 15.14 -0.27 5.50
C PHE A 32 14.12 0.85 5.28
N GLY A 33 13.25 0.67 4.29
CA GLY A 33 12.08 1.52 4.08
C GLY A 33 10.83 0.91 4.69
N LEU A 34 9.87 1.77 5.01
CA LEU A 34 8.55 1.39 5.48
C LEU A 34 7.49 2.24 4.80
N ASN A 35 6.30 1.68 4.65
CA ASN A 35 5.15 2.40 4.18
C ASN A 35 3.85 1.84 4.75
N VAL A 36 2.86 2.70 4.91
CA VAL A 36 1.54 2.38 5.47
C VAL A 36 0.46 2.90 4.54
N SER A 37 -0.60 2.12 4.36
CA SER A 37 -1.85 2.57 3.77
C SER A 37 -3.01 2.09 4.62
N HIS A 38 -4.13 2.80 4.58
CA HIS A 38 -5.34 2.36 5.28
C HIS A 38 -6.57 2.77 4.48
N GLN A 39 -7.48 1.82 4.27
CA GLN A 39 -8.78 2.10 3.70
C GLN A 39 -9.75 0.96 4.02
N GLY A 40 -11.02 1.30 4.22
CA GLY A 40 -12.01 0.32 4.65
C GLY A 40 -11.65 -0.25 6.02
N ASP A 41 -11.53 -1.58 6.07
CA ASP A 41 -11.39 -2.33 7.32
C ASP A 41 -9.93 -2.65 7.68
N TYR A 42 -8.97 -2.24 6.86
CA TYR A 42 -7.55 -2.59 7.06
C TYR A 42 -6.62 -1.38 7.11
N VAL A 43 -5.57 -1.56 7.92
CA VAL A 43 -4.30 -0.86 7.81
C VAL A 43 -3.29 -1.85 7.23
N ALA A 44 -2.71 -1.53 6.08
CA ALA A 44 -1.65 -2.28 5.44
C ALA A 44 -0.29 -1.66 5.77
N PHE A 45 0.68 -2.50 6.08
CA PHE A 45 2.07 -2.11 6.34
C PHE A 45 2.99 -2.94 5.42
N ALA A 46 3.98 -2.28 4.82
CA ALA A 46 5.05 -2.95 4.08
C ALA A 46 6.41 -2.36 4.46
N SER A 47 7.42 -3.23 4.50
CA SER A 47 8.82 -2.84 4.70
C SER A 47 9.72 -3.51 3.66
N SER A 48 10.89 -2.91 3.43
CA SER A 48 11.87 -3.44 2.49
C SER A 48 13.29 -3.04 2.90
N CYS A 49 14.29 -3.80 2.47
CA CYS A 49 15.72 -3.45 2.64
C CYS A 49 16.16 -2.19 1.88
N SER A 50 15.26 -1.51 1.16
CA SER A 50 15.47 -0.20 0.56
C SER A 50 14.44 0.79 1.09
N SER A 51 14.80 2.07 1.15
CA SER A 51 13.90 3.18 1.47
C SER A 51 12.73 3.33 0.48
N LYS A 52 12.86 2.74 -0.72
CA LYS A 52 11.84 2.78 -1.78
C LYS A 52 10.90 1.58 -1.72
N VAL A 53 10.01 1.63 -0.75
CA VAL A 53 8.83 0.76 -0.64
C VAL A 53 7.58 1.60 -0.48
N GLY A 54 6.50 1.15 -1.11
CA GLY A 54 5.17 1.74 -1.03
C GLY A 54 4.11 0.65 -0.99
N VAL A 55 3.06 0.86 -0.22
CA VAL A 55 1.91 -0.03 -0.15
C VAL A 55 0.65 0.78 -0.32
N ASP A 56 -0.32 0.23 -1.05
CA ASP A 56 -1.67 0.73 -1.05
C ASP A 56 -2.68 -0.39 -0.83
N VAL A 57 -3.77 -0.06 -0.11
CA VAL A 57 -4.89 -0.96 0.13
C VAL A 57 -6.17 -0.17 -0.10
N MET A 58 -7.08 -0.74 -0.90
CA MET A 58 -8.35 -0.14 -1.24
C MET A 58 -9.48 -1.16 -1.10
N ARG A 59 -10.53 -0.77 -0.39
CA ARG A 59 -11.82 -1.45 -0.37
C ARG A 59 -12.56 -1.20 -1.67
N LEU A 60 -12.97 -2.26 -2.33
CA LEU A 60 -13.88 -2.25 -3.45
C LEU A 60 -15.24 -1.79 -2.96
N ASP A 61 -15.56 -0.55 -3.28
CA ASP A 61 -16.86 0.00 -2.99
C ASP A 61 -17.72 0.02 -4.25
N THR A 62 -18.67 -0.92 -4.33
CA THR A 62 -19.56 -1.10 -5.48
C THR A 62 -20.93 -0.44 -5.30
N GLU A 63 -21.25 0.02 -4.08
CA GLU A 63 -22.57 0.59 -3.76
C GLU A 63 -22.50 2.08 -3.41
N ARG A 64 -21.30 2.57 -3.08
CA ARG A 64 -21.10 3.96 -2.68
C ARG A 64 -21.49 4.95 -3.77
N ASN A 65 -22.25 5.96 -3.36
CA ASN A 65 -22.72 7.08 -4.18
C ASN A 65 -23.60 6.71 -5.39
N HIS A 66 -24.11 5.47 -5.50
CA HIS A 66 -24.93 5.01 -6.64
C HIS A 66 -24.31 5.26 -8.02
N LYS A 67 -22.98 5.27 -8.10
CA LYS A 67 -22.25 5.48 -9.35
C LYS A 67 -22.03 4.16 -10.08
N THR A 68 -22.14 4.20 -11.39
CA THR A 68 -21.72 3.13 -12.30
C THR A 68 -20.19 2.98 -12.30
N ALA A 69 -19.69 1.82 -12.70
CA ALA A 69 -18.26 1.59 -12.82
C ALA A 69 -17.61 2.51 -13.86
N ASP A 70 -18.32 2.85 -14.93
CA ASP A 70 -17.83 3.77 -15.95
C ASP A 70 -17.68 5.21 -15.39
N GLU A 71 -18.55 5.66 -14.49
CA GLU A 71 -18.39 6.93 -13.79
C GLU A 71 -17.16 6.96 -12.88
N TYR A 72 -16.87 5.85 -12.17
CA TYR A 72 -15.63 5.71 -11.42
C TYR A 72 -14.41 5.75 -12.33
N ILE A 73 -14.40 4.96 -13.41
CA ILE A 73 -13.30 4.95 -14.39
C ILE A 73 -13.06 6.35 -14.97
N ASN A 74 -14.14 7.09 -15.28
CA ASN A 74 -14.04 8.45 -15.79
C ASN A 74 -13.39 9.42 -14.78
N SER A 75 -13.58 9.21 -13.46
CA SER A 75 -12.94 10.01 -12.43
C SER A 75 -11.41 9.86 -12.38
N MET A 76 -10.89 8.72 -12.84
CA MET A 76 -9.45 8.43 -12.94
C MET A 76 -8.87 8.73 -14.32
N ALA A 77 -9.68 9.15 -15.31
CA ALA A 77 -9.26 9.24 -16.71
C ALA A 77 -8.06 10.17 -16.97
N LYS A 78 -7.85 11.20 -16.13
CA LYS A 78 -6.67 12.09 -16.23
C LYS A 78 -5.39 11.48 -15.65
N SER A 79 -5.53 10.44 -14.85
CA SER A 79 -4.45 9.75 -14.13
C SER A 79 -4.20 8.35 -14.67
N ALA A 80 -4.86 7.96 -15.75
CA ALA A 80 -4.76 6.64 -16.36
C ALA A 80 -4.33 6.74 -17.83
N SER A 81 -3.56 5.77 -18.28
CA SER A 81 -3.17 5.63 -19.68
C SER A 81 -4.39 5.21 -20.54
N PRO A 82 -4.36 5.46 -21.86
CA PRO A 82 -5.39 4.94 -22.75
C PRO A 82 -5.56 3.41 -22.68
N GLU A 83 -4.47 2.68 -22.46
CA GLU A 83 -4.53 1.23 -22.32
C GLU A 83 -5.19 0.82 -21.00
N GLU A 84 -4.83 1.44 -19.88
CA GLU A 84 -5.45 1.16 -18.58
C GLU A 84 -6.96 1.40 -18.64
N LEU A 85 -7.38 2.51 -19.26
CA LEU A 85 -8.79 2.83 -19.51
C LEU A 85 -9.48 1.79 -20.38
N ARG A 86 -8.82 1.34 -21.46
CA ARG A 86 -9.35 0.27 -22.31
C ARG A 86 -9.54 -1.02 -21.53
N MET A 87 -8.55 -1.41 -20.73
CA MET A 87 -8.54 -2.64 -19.93
C MET A 87 -9.60 -2.62 -18.82
N MET A 88 -9.82 -1.46 -18.19
CA MET A 88 -10.91 -1.29 -17.24
C MET A 88 -12.27 -1.40 -17.91
N ARG A 89 -12.50 -0.68 -19.02
CA ARG A 89 -13.81 -0.64 -19.71
C ARG A 89 -14.17 -1.93 -20.44
N SER A 90 -13.18 -2.72 -20.85
CA SER A 90 -13.41 -3.98 -21.56
C SER A 90 -13.89 -5.13 -20.67
N GLN A 91 -13.99 -4.92 -19.35
CA GLN A 91 -14.46 -5.97 -18.45
C GLN A 91 -15.96 -6.23 -18.64
N PRO A 92 -16.41 -7.50 -18.57
CA PRO A 92 -17.76 -7.88 -18.96
C PRO A 92 -18.84 -7.50 -17.94
N THR A 93 -18.48 -7.20 -16.69
CA THR A 93 -19.42 -6.86 -15.62
C THR A 93 -18.95 -5.63 -14.85
N GLU A 94 -19.89 -4.88 -14.26
CA GLU A 94 -19.58 -3.71 -13.43
C GLU A 94 -18.64 -4.06 -12.27
N ALA A 95 -18.84 -5.22 -11.61
CA ALA A 95 -17.97 -5.69 -10.54
C ALA A 95 -16.53 -5.95 -11.02
N MET A 96 -16.36 -6.51 -12.22
CA MET A 96 -15.03 -6.73 -12.80
C MET A 96 -14.37 -5.41 -13.23
N LYS A 97 -15.14 -4.46 -13.80
CA LYS A 97 -14.65 -3.10 -14.08
C LYS A 97 -14.16 -2.42 -12.81
N MET A 98 -14.95 -2.46 -11.73
CA MET A 98 -14.56 -1.90 -10.43
C MET A 98 -13.33 -2.59 -9.84
N THR A 99 -13.23 -3.92 -9.98
CA THR A 99 -12.04 -4.66 -9.53
C THR A 99 -10.79 -4.17 -10.27
N MET A 100 -10.85 -3.98 -11.59
CA MET A 100 -9.74 -3.45 -12.38
C MET A 100 -9.42 -1.99 -12.03
N PHE A 101 -10.44 -1.17 -11.80
CA PHE A 101 -10.28 0.21 -11.34
C PHE A 101 -9.46 0.29 -10.05
N TYR A 102 -9.88 -0.44 -9.01
CA TYR A 102 -9.17 -0.43 -7.73
C TYR A 102 -7.79 -1.09 -7.84
N ARG A 103 -7.62 -2.12 -8.68
CA ARG A 103 -6.31 -2.74 -8.97
C ARG A 103 -5.31 -1.71 -9.51
N TYR A 104 -5.69 -0.97 -10.57
CA TYR A 104 -4.83 0.08 -11.13
C TYR A 104 -4.60 1.23 -10.16
N TRP A 105 -5.62 1.61 -9.39
CA TRP A 105 -5.47 2.65 -8.37
C TRP A 105 -4.42 2.28 -7.33
N CYS A 106 -4.52 1.07 -6.75
CA CYS A 106 -3.56 0.55 -5.79
C CYS A 106 -2.13 0.53 -6.37
N LEU A 107 -1.97 0.07 -7.62
CA LEU A 107 -0.67 0.03 -8.29
C LEU A 107 -0.03 1.42 -8.43
N LYS A 108 -0.81 2.41 -8.89
CA LYS A 108 -0.34 3.79 -9.03
C LYS A 108 0.01 4.39 -7.67
N GLU A 109 -0.87 4.28 -6.68
CA GLU A 109 -0.59 4.80 -5.33
C GLU A 109 0.64 4.11 -4.69
N ALA A 110 0.81 2.80 -4.90
CA ALA A 110 1.96 2.08 -4.37
C ALA A 110 3.30 2.62 -4.92
N ILE A 111 3.43 2.88 -6.24
CA ILE A 111 4.67 3.44 -6.80
C ILE A 111 4.91 4.89 -6.35
N LEU A 112 3.86 5.71 -6.22
CA LEU A 112 4.00 7.08 -5.69
C LEU A 112 4.47 7.10 -4.24
N LYS A 113 3.94 6.18 -3.43
CA LYS A 113 4.37 5.99 -2.04
C LYS A 113 5.79 5.44 -1.96
N ALA A 114 6.18 4.56 -2.89
CA ALA A 114 7.53 4.02 -2.97
C ALA A 114 8.56 5.12 -3.27
N THR A 115 8.28 5.94 -4.28
CA THR A 115 9.15 7.06 -4.70
C THR A 115 9.09 8.26 -3.76
N GLY A 116 8.00 8.44 -3.00
CA GLY A 116 7.81 9.58 -2.11
C GLY A 116 7.48 10.89 -2.81
N VAL A 117 7.18 10.85 -4.12
CA VAL A 117 6.85 12.04 -4.91
C VAL A 117 5.44 12.56 -4.63
N GLY A 118 4.57 11.78 -3.98
CA GLY A 118 3.17 12.14 -3.76
C GLY A 118 2.35 12.12 -5.07
N ILE A 119 1.11 12.59 -5.03
CA ILE A 119 0.27 12.68 -6.25
C ILE A 119 0.83 13.81 -7.12
N VAL A 120 1.59 13.44 -8.15
CA VAL A 120 2.05 14.38 -9.18
C VAL A 120 0.98 14.48 -10.26
N ALA A 121 0.85 15.64 -10.90
CA ALA A 121 -0.14 15.89 -11.94
C ALA A 121 -0.02 14.95 -13.17
N ASP A 122 1.09 14.21 -13.28
CA ASP A 122 1.42 13.38 -14.43
C ASP A 122 1.33 11.86 -14.17
N LEU A 123 0.27 11.41 -13.50
CA LEU A 123 0.01 9.96 -13.33
C LEU A 123 -0.33 9.24 -14.63
N ASN A 124 -0.65 9.98 -15.69
CA ASN A 124 -0.90 9.41 -17.00
C ASN A 124 0.40 8.98 -17.72
N SER A 125 1.56 9.54 -17.35
CA SER A 125 2.88 9.08 -17.83
C SER A 125 3.16 7.63 -17.42
N LEU A 126 2.61 7.19 -16.28
CA LEU A 126 2.70 5.83 -15.78
C LEU A 126 1.63 4.94 -16.43
N ASP A 127 2.07 3.90 -17.11
CA ASP A 127 1.23 2.95 -17.82
C ASP A 127 1.48 1.53 -17.34
N PHE A 128 0.60 1.04 -16.47
CA PHE A 128 0.67 -0.29 -15.90
C PHE A 128 0.17 -1.35 -16.88
N ARG A 129 0.96 -2.41 -17.06
CA ARG A 129 0.63 -3.57 -17.87
C ARG A 129 0.41 -4.77 -16.97
N VAL A 130 -0.87 -5.12 -16.80
CA VAL A 130 -1.32 -6.28 -16.03
C VAL A 130 -1.67 -7.44 -16.97
N ASN A 131 -1.48 -8.68 -16.53
CA ASN A 131 -1.88 -9.86 -17.31
C ASN A 131 -3.31 -10.30 -16.91
N LEU A 132 -4.23 -10.38 -17.88
CA LEU A 132 -5.61 -10.82 -17.64
C LEU A 132 -5.73 -12.31 -17.31
N GLN A 133 -4.70 -13.10 -17.55
CA GLN A 133 -4.64 -14.49 -17.12
C GLN A 133 -4.23 -14.63 -15.65
N ASP A 134 -3.74 -13.55 -15.02
CA ASP A 134 -3.44 -13.57 -13.60
C ASP A 134 -4.72 -13.82 -12.81
N ARG A 135 -4.63 -14.72 -11.84
CA ARG A 135 -5.77 -15.09 -11.00
C ARG A 135 -5.98 -14.03 -9.91
N TYR A 136 -6.41 -12.82 -10.29
CA TYR A 136 -6.59 -11.70 -9.38
C TYR A 136 -7.91 -11.78 -8.59
N ARG A 137 -7.89 -12.56 -7.50
CA ARG A 137 -9.02 -12.87 -6.61
C ARG A 137 -8.49 -13.18 -5.19
N PRO A 138 -9.34 -13.37 -4.15
CA PRO A 138 -8.84 -13.69 -2.80
C PRO A 138 -7.79 -14.80 -2.79
N GLY A 139 -6.66 -14.54 -2.11
CA GLY A 139 -5.50 -15.44 -2.06
C GLY A 139 -4.52 -15.30 -3.24
N ALA A 140 -4.71 -14.32 -4.13
CA ALA A 140 -3.76 -14.01 -5.19
C ALA A 140 -2.43 -13.49 -4.66
N PHE A 141 -1.37 -13.84 -5.38
CA PHE A 141 -0.05 -13.22 -5.29
C PHE A 141 0.47 -13.05 -6.71
N VAL A 142 0.35 -11.85 -7.24
CA VAL A 142 0.69 -11.51 -8.62
C VAL A 142 1.94 -10.64 -8.63
N THR A 143 2.92 -11.03 -9.45
CA THR A 143 4.20 -10.31 -9.62
C THR A 143 4.58 -10.07 -11.08
N THR A 144 3.66 -10.40 -12.00
CA THR A 144 3.83 -10.27 -13.46
C THR A 144 3.56 -8.86 -13.98
N THR A 145 2.99 -7.99 -13.15
CA THR A 145 2.69 -6.60 -13.50
C THR A 145 3.96 -5.79 -13.72
N THR A 146 3.96 -5.00 -14.80
CA THR A 146 5.04 -4.07 -15.15
C THR A 146 4.49 -2.67 -15.32
N VAL A 147 5.37 -1.67 -15.32
CA VAL A 147 5.00 -0.27 -15.56
C VAL A 147 5.94 0.35 -16.59
N LEU A 148 5.36 1.11 -17.51
CA LEU A 148 6.07 2.00 -18.41
C LEU A 148 5.93 3.43 -17.88
N GLU A 149 6.98 4.24 -18.00
CA GLU A 149 6.93 5.69 -17.80
C GLU A 149 7.34 6.34 -19.12
N ASP A 150 6.46 7.14 -19.72
CA ASP A 150 6.66 7.73 -21.05
C ASP A 150 7.06 6.69 -22.12
N GLY A 151 6.42 5.51 -22.05
CA GLY A 151 6.68 4.38 -22.95
C GLY A 151 7.96 3.59 -22.66
N ARG A 152 8.74 3.95 -21.63
CA ARG A 152 9.96 3.23 -21.24
C ARG A 152 9.69 2.30 -20.07
N LEU A 153 10.12 1.04 -20.20
CA LEU A 153 9.99 0.04 -19.14
C LEU A 153 10.80 0.45 -17.90
N GLN A 154 10.13 0.44 -16.75
CA GLN A 154 10.75 0.68 -15.45
C GLN A 154 11.04 -0.67 -14.76
N ASP A 155 12.09 -1.35 -15.20
CA ASP A 155 12.46 -2.71 -14.76
C ASP A 155 13.09 -2.77 -13.35
N GLN A 156 13.35 -1.61 -12.75
CA GLN A 156 13.82 -1.47 -11.38
C GLN A 156 12.74 -1.74 -10.34
N TRP A 157 11.45 -1.77 -10.72
CA TRP A 157 10.33 -1.99 -9.81
C TRP A 157 9.80 -3.43 -9.87
N ILE A 158 9.39 -3.93 -8.70
CA ILE A 158 8.51 -5.10 -8.56
C ILE A 158 7.20 -4.63 -7.96
N PHE A 159 6.10 -5.20 -8.45
CA PHE A 159 4.77 -5.05 -7.89
C PHE A 159 4.31 -6.39 -7.32
N GLU A 160 3.90 -6.41 -6.06
CA GLU A 160 3.27 -7.57 -5.43
C GLU A 160 1.81 -7.22 -5.19
N GLU A 161 0.92 -7.83 -5.97
CA GLU A 161 -0.50 -7.56 -5.88
C GLU A 161 -1.20 -8.70 -5.17
N THR A 162 -2.10 -8.34 -4.27
CA THR A 162 -2.94 -9.28 -3.56
C THR A 162 -4.37 -8.79 -3.52
N PHE A 163 -5.25 -9.73 -3.16
CA PHE A 163 -6.62 -9.45 -2.82
C PHE A 163 -6.80 -9.96 -1.39
N VAL A 164 -6.67 -9.05 -0.42
CA VAL A 164 -6.52 -9.34 1.03
C VAL A 164 -7.70 -10.16 1.55
N ASP A 165 -8.89 -9.84 1.04
CA ASP A 165 -10.12 -10.60 1.18
C ASP A 165 -11.04 -10.31 -0.01
N GLY A 166 -12.29 -10.78 0.01
CA GLY A 166 -13.29 -10.56 -1.05
C GLY A 166 -13.63 -9.11 -1.40
N LYS A 167 -13.13 -8.12 -0.65
CA LYS A 167 -13.48 -6.71 -0.80
C LYS A 167 -12.28 -5.77 -0.82
N HIS A 168 -11.04 -6.24 -0.64
CA HIS A 168 -9.89 -5.35 -0.52
C HIS A 168 -8.77 -5.74 -1.50
N SER A 169 -8.51 -4.83 -2.44
CA SER A 169 -7.34 -4.87 -3.32
C SER A 169 -6.16 -4.26 -2.58
N ALA A 170 -4.96 -4.84 -2.73
CA ALA A 170 -3.74 -4.21 -2.28
C ALA A 170 -2.59 -4.42 -3.27
N ALA A 171 -1.65 -3.48 -3.29
CA ALA A 171 -0.43 -3.56 -4.06
C ALA A 171 0.75 -3.06 -3.21
N VAL A 172 1.88 -3.75 -3.33
CA VAL A 172 3.18 -3.29 -2.81
C VAL A 172 4.09 -3.01 -4.00
N CYS A 173 4.73 -1.84 -4.01
CA CYS A 173 5.78 -1.48 -4.94
C CYS A 173 7.12 -1.42 -4.20
N LYS A 174 8.14 -2.07 -4.73
CA LYS A 174 9.50 -2.07 -4.15
C LYS A 174 10.58 -2.19 -5.21
N GLU A 175 11.80 -1.79 -4.89
CA GLU A 175 12.94 -1.98 -5.77
C GLU A 175 13.26 -3.47 -5.97
N LYS A 176 13.54 -3.86 -7.21
CA LYS A 176 13.89 -5.22 -7.64
C LYS A 176 15.25 -5.68 -7.09
N LYS A 177 16.19 -4.76 -6.99
CA LYS A 177 17.56 -5.03 -6.52
C LYS A 177 17.72 -4.49 -5.11
N PHE A 178 17.97 -5.39 -4.16
CA PHE A 178 18.25 -5.01 -2.77
C PHE A 178 19.75 -4.75 -2.54
N PRO A 179 20.11 -3.96 -1.51
CA PRO A 179 21.48 -3.82 -1.04
C PRO A 179 22.12 -5.18 -0.70
N ARG A 180 23.45 -5.30 -0.83
CA ARG A 180 24.18 -6.56 -0.60
C ARG A 180 24.06 -7.03 0.84
N GLU A 181 23.95 -6.09 1.77
CA GLU A 181 23.76 -6.28 3.20
C GLU A 181 22.34 -6.71 3.62
N CYS A 182 21.39 -6.82 2.69
CA CYS A 182 20.03 -7.25 2.99
C CYS A 182 19.99 -8.73 3.41
N VAL A 183 19.91 -8.98 4.73
CA VAL A 183 19.82 -10.32 5.32
C VAL A 183 18.48 -11.02 5.10
N PHE A 184 17.43 -10.27 4.70
CA PHE A 184 16.13 -10.83 4.32
C PHE A 184 16.13 -11.51 2.94
N ARG A 185 17.27 -11.54 2.25
CA ARG A 185 17.47 -12.28 1.00
C ARG A 185 17.68 -13.76 1.29
N GLN A 186 16.65 -14.47 1.75
CA GLN A 186 16.72 -15.93 1.93
C GLN A 186 16.25 -16.69 0.69
N ASP A 187 15.26 -16.17 -0.05
CA ASP A 187 14.79 -16.74 -1.32
C ASP A 187 14.13 -15.65 -2.19
N PRO A 188 14.68 -15.30 -3.37
CA PRO A 188 14.08 -14.33 -4.30
C PRO A 188 12.69 -14.71 -4.82
N GLU A 189 12.36 -16.00 -4.80
CA GLU A 189 11.07 -16.54 -5.26
C GLU A 189 10.05 -16.68 -4.12
N ALA A 190 10.44 -16.38 -2.87
CA ALA A 190 9.55 -16.47 -1.73
C ALA A 190 8.37 -15.50 -1.87
N LYS A 191 7.17 -16.05 -1.77
CA LYS A 191 5.94 -15.28 -1.78
C LYS A 191 5.62 -14.81 -0.37
N ILE A 192 5.68 -13.49 -0.15
CA ILE A 192 5.38 -12.87 1.14
C ILE A 192 3.95 -12.35 1.10
N PHE A 193 3.01 -13.16 1.56
CA PHE A 193 1.61 -12.76 1.68
C PHE A 193 1.40 -11.83 2.88
N PHE A 194 0.41 -10.95 2.79
CA PHE A 194 -0.03 -10.20 3.97
C PHE A 194 -0.47 -11.16 5.07
N SER A 195 0.03 -10.90 6.27
CA SER A 195 -0.40 -11.57 7.50
C SER A 195 -1.25 -10.60 8.31
N LYS A 196 -2.34 -11.09 8.88
CA LYS A 196 -3.18 -10.28 9.78
C LYS A 196 -2.57 -10.32 11.18
N ILE A 197 -2.37 -9.14 11.75
CA ILE A 197 -1.83 -8.96 13.11
C ILE A 197 -3.00 -8.59 14.03
N THR A 198 -3.09 -9.24 15.20
CA THR A 198 -4.09 -8.90 16.22
C THR A 198 -3.65 -7.64 16.98
N PHE A 199 -4.60 -7.00 17.67
CA PHE A 199 -4.28 -5.87 18.53
C PHE A 199 -3.29 -6.25 19.64
N ASP A 200 -3.47 -7.42 20.26
CA ASP A 200 -2.55 -7.91 21.29
C ASP A 200 -1.13 -8.11 20.75
N ALA A 201 -0.98 -8.69 19.55
CA ALA A 201 0.33 -8.83 18.91
C ALA A 201 0.95 -7.48 18.54
N LEU A 202 0.14 -6.48 18.18
CA LEU A 202 0.61 -5.12 17.92
C LEU A 202 1.11 -4.43 19.19
N LEU A 203 0.52 -4.75 20.35
CA LEU A 203 0.90 -4.20 21.65
C LEU A 203 2.01 -5.00 22.36
N GLU A 204 2.42 -6.12 21.80
CA GLU A 204 3.51 -6.92 22.34
C GLU A 204 4.78 -6.06 22.44
N ASN A 205 5.34 -5.96 23.65
CA ASN A 205 6.51 -5.13 23.97
C ASN A 205 6.34 -3.62 23.74
N ALA A 206 5.11 -3.12 23.55
CA ALA A 206 4.87 -1.68 23.40
C ALA A 206 5.11 -0.94 24.73
N GLU A 207 5.70 0.26 24.65
CA GLU A 207 5.91 1.14 25.80
C GLU A 207 5.09 2.43 25.68
N ILE A 208 4.69 2.98 26.82
CA ILE A 208 4.07 4.32 26.87
C ILE A 208 5.16 5.37 26.67
N VAL A 209 5.19 6.01 25.50
CA VAL A 209 6.16 7.08 25.19
C VAL A 209 5.60 8.46 25.55
N ASN A 210 4.32 8.69 25.27
CA ASN A 210 3.64 9.97 25.48
C ASN A 210 2.36 9.74 26.28
N PRO A 211 2.43 9.72 27.63
CA PRO A 211 1.25 9.52 28.45
C PRO A 211 0.26 10.66 28.24
N MET A 212 -1.01 10.31 28.04
CA MET A 212 -2.09 11.29 27.93
C MET A 212 -2.72 11.52 29.31
N PRO A 213 -3.15 12.76 29.64
CA PRO A 213 -3.89 13.02 30.87
C PRO A 213 -5.14 12.15 30.99
N ASN A 214 -5.50 11.77 32.21
CA ASN A 214 -6.70 10.97 32.52
C ASN A 214 -6.84 9.71 31.64
N ASP A 215 -5.74 9.02 31.33
CA ASP A 215 -5.72 7.83 30.47
C ASP A 215 -6.44 8.03 29.12
N ALA A 216 -6.37 9.24 28.57
CA ALA A 216 -6.98 9.63 27.30
C ALA A 216 -8.51 9.56 27.24
N VAL A 217 -9.21 9.55 28.38
CA VAL A 217 -10.69 9.52 28.43
C VAL A 217 -11.30 10.62 27.56
N ASP A 218 -10.82 11.86 27.68
CA ASP A 218 -11.34 12.99 26.91
C ASP A 218 -11.15 12.80 25.39
N VAL A 219 -10.00 12.26 24.97
CA VAL A 219 -9.69 11.97 23.57
C VAL A 219 -10.62 10.89 23.01
N PHE A 220 -10.92 9.86 23.82
CA PHE A 220 -11.84 8.80 23.46
C PHE A 220 -13.28 9.33 23.33
N GLU A 221 -13.75 10.13 24.28
CA GLU A 221 -15.07 10.75 24.21
C GLU A 221 -15.23 11.63 22.97
N ASP A 222 -14.22 12.43 22.64
CA ASP A 222 -14.22 13.26 21.45
C ASP A 222 -14.19 12.43 20.16
N PHE A 223 -13.49 11.29 20.15
CA PHE A 223 -13.56 10.34 19.04
C PHE A 223 -14.97 9.77 18.88
N MET A 224 -15.63 9.37 19.98
CA MET A 224 -16.97 8.79 19.96
C MET A 224 -18.06 9.77 19.48
N LYS A 225 -17.82 11.09 19.61
CA LYS A 225 -18.70 12.13 19.06
C LYS A 225 -18.57 12.30 17.54
N LYS A 226 -17.50 11.80 16.91
CA LYS A 226 -17.30 11.97 15.46
C LYS A 226 -18.37 11.19 14.69
N PRO A 227 -18.93 11.77 13.61
CA PRO A 227 -19.90 11.06 12.78
C PRO A 227 -19.26 9.81 12.19
N ARG A 228 -19.98 8.69 12.22
CA ARG A 228 -19.56 7.48 11.51
C ARG A 228 -19.54 7.78 10.02
N LYS A 229 -18.42 7.48 9.35
CA LYS A 229 -18.37 7.50 7.90
C LYS A 229 -19.28 6.39 7.38
N THR A 230 -20.40 6.76 6.79
CA THR A 230 -21.18 5.85 5.94
C THR A 230 -20.39 5.69 4.65
N PHE A 231 -19.75 4.53 4.50
CA PHE A 231 -19.09 4.18 3.25
C PHE A 231 -20.10 3.49 2.34
#